data_AF-A0A945CLU0-F1
#
_entry.id   AF-A0A945CLU0-F1
#
_cell.length_a   1.000
_cell.length_b   1.000
_cell.length_c   1.000
_cell.angle_alpha   90.00
_cell.angle_beta   90.00
_cell.angle_gamma   90.00
#
_symmetry.space_group_name_H-M   'P 1'
#
loop_
_entity.id
_entity.type
_entity.pdbx_description
1 polymer ?
#
loop_
_entity_poly.entity_id
_entity_poly.type
_entity_poly.pdbx_seq_one_letter_code
_entity_poly.pdbx_strand_id
1 'polypeptide(L)'
;MTWRSRDILQRPEWTMHRALYKSMGYSDYDLDHPLIGIANSWNRIVPGHYNLDLVSDYVKQGIRQGGGTPIEFGTIAACDGIAQGHDGMHFILPTRDLIANDVEMMVQAHRLDAVVLLGSCDKIVPGML
;
A
#
# COMPACT_ATOMS: atom_id res chain seq x y z
N MET A 1 17.05 11.39 -12.58
CA MET A 1 16.21 11.31 -11.37
C MET A 1 16.62 10.05 -10.62
N THR A 2 16.98 10.12 -9.35
CA THR A 2 17.31 8.96 -8.52
C THR A 2 16.06 8.53 -7.76
N TRP A 3 15.58 7.32 -8.04
CA TRP A 3 14.48 6.68 -7.33
C TRP A 3 14.94 6.19 -5.96
N ARG A 4 14.07 6.25 -4.94
CA ARG A 4 14.35 5.77 -3.58
C ARG A 4 14.59 4.26 -3.53
N SER A 5 13.90 3.49 -4.37
CA SER A 5 14.04 2.03 -4.44
C SER A 5 15.44 1.58 -4.84
N ARG A 6 16.24 2.45 -5.48
CA ARG A 6 17.64 2.16 -5.80
C ARG A 6 18.49 1.97 -4.55
N ASP A 7 18.13 2.58 -3.43
CA ASP A 7 18.82 2.42 -2.15
C ASP A 7 18.83 0.96 -1.65
N ILE A 8 17.93 0.10 -2.16
CA ILE A 8 17.79 -1.31 -1.75
C ILE A 8 17.73 -2.30 -2.93
N LEU A 9 17.86 -1.84 -4.18
CA LEU A 9 17.78 -2.70 -5.37
C LEU A 9 18.94 -2.49 -6.37
N GLN A 10 19.86 -1.56 -6.08
CA GLN A 10 21.05 -1.39 -6.89
C GLN A 10 21.96 -2.62 -6.84
N ARG A 11 22.51 -2.97 -8.00
CA ARG A 11 23.51 -4.02 -8.14
C ARG A 11 24.91 -3.44 -8.07
N PRO A 12 25.89 -4.20 -7.58
CA PRO A 12 25.78 -5.58 -7.06
C PRO A 12 25.32 -5.70 -5.59
N GLU A 13 25.31 -4.60 -4.84
CA GLU A 13 25.22 -4.57 -3.37
C GLU A 13 23.96 -5.25 -2.83
N TRP A 14 22.81 -5.05 -3.49
CA TRP A 14 21.50 -5.47 -2.97
C TRP A 14 20.95 -6.74 -3.61
N THR A 15 21.83 -7.65 -4.05
CA THR A 15 21.43 -8.90 -4.71
C THR A 15 20.50 -9.78 -3.84
N MET A 16 20.70 -9.79 -2.51
CA MET A 16 19.81 -10.52 -1.58
C MET A 16 18.38 -9.95 -1.57
N HIS A 17 18.22 -8.63 -1.56
CA HIS A 17 16.91 -7.98 -1.54
C HIS A 17 16.16 -8.26 -2.85
N ARG A 18 16.87 -8.20 -3.98
CA ARG A 18 16.33 -8.62 -5.27
C ARG A 18 15.88 -10.08 -5.28
N ALA A 19 16.62 -10.99 -4.63
CA ALA A 19 16.23 -12.39 -4.53
C ALA A 19 14.92 -12.58 -3.74
N LEU A 20 14.70 -11.78 -2.69
CA LEU A 20 13.44 -11.79 -1.92
C LEU A 20 12.26 -11.30 -2.76
N TYR A 21 12.43 -10.26 -3.58
CA TYR A 21 11.37 -9.88 -4.53
C TYR A 21 11.16 -10.95 -5.61
N LYS A 22 12.24 -11.52 -6.16
CA LYS A 22 12.14 -12.57 -7.18
C LYS A 22 11.40 -13.82 -6.70
N SER A 23 11.49 -14.18 -5.42
CA SER A 23 10.73 -15.32 -4.87
C SER A 23 9.21 -15.10 -4.91
N MET A 24 8.77 -13.85 -5.01
CA MET A 24 7.36 -13.46 -5.18
C MET A 24 6.96 -13.25 -6.65
N GLY A 25 7.84 -13.57 -7.61
CA GLY A 25 7.55 -13.51 -9.03
C GLY A 25 7.95 -12.21 -9.74
N TYR A 26 8.66 -11.29 -9.07
CA TYR A 26 9.20 -10.10 -9.73
C TYR A 26 10.40 -10.46 -10.61
N SER A 27 10.45 -9.91 -11.82
CA SER A 27 11.56 -10.10 -12.75
C SER A 27 12.66 -9.06 -12.52
N ASP A 28 13.81 -9.24 -13.19
CA ASP A 28 14.82 -8.19 -13.20
C ASP A 28 14.35 -6.91 -13.89
N TYR A 29 13.51 -7.05 -14.91
CA TYR A 29 12.87 -5.91 -15.56
C TYR A 29 12.06 -5.12 -14.54
N ASP A 30 11.20 -5.77 -13.75
CA ASP A 30 10.38 -5.10 -12.75
C ASP A 30 11.23 -4.36 -11.70
N LEU A 31 12.30 -4.99 -11.22
CA LEU A 31 13.19 -4.42 -10.20
C LEU A 31 14.15 -3.35 -10.73
N ASP A 32 14.18 -3.15 -12.05
CA ASP A 32 14.93 -2.09 -12.69
C ASP A 32 14.06 -0.86 -13.01
N HIS A 33 12.77 -0.88 -12.65
CA HIS A 33 11.78 0.19 -12.78
C HIS A 33 11.34 0.72 -11.39
N PRO A 34 10.70 1.90 -11.28
CA PRO A 34 10.33 2.45 -9.99
C PRO A 34 9.27 1.58 -9.30
N LEU A 35 9.44 1.35 -8.00
CA LEU A 35 8.50 0.62 -7.17
C LEU A 35 7.39 1.56 -6.69
N ILE A 36 6.17 1.31 -7.15
CA ILE A 36 4.99 2.10 -6.81
C ILE A 36 4.13 1.30 -5.82
N GLY A 37 4.09 1.76 -4.57
CA GLY A 37 3.25 1.17 -3.54
C GLY A 37 1.76 1.38 -3.82
N ILE A 38 0.93 0.42 -3.45
CA ILE A 38 -0.52 0.56 -3.39
C ILE A 38 -0.94 0.24 -1.96
N ALA A 39 -1.22 1.27 -1.16
CA ALA A 39 -1.73 1.12 0.20
C ALA A 39 -3.24 0.87 0.11
N ASN A 40 -3.65 -0.39 0.27
CA ASN A 40 -5.03 -0.80 0.07
C ASN A 40 -5.73 -1.11 1.40
N SER A 41 -6.82 -0.41 1.68
CA SER A 41 -7.65 -0.65 2.85
C SER A 41 -8.76 -1.68 2.63
N TRP A 42 -8.69 -2.45 1.53
CA TRP A 42 -9.65 -3.50 1.18
C TRP A 42 -9.84 -4.52 2.32
N ASN A 43 -11.09 -4.84 2.60
CA ASN A 43 -11.47 -5.97 3.41
C ASN A 43 -12.95 -6.35 3.13
N ARG A 44 -13.38 -7.49 3.66
CA ARG A 44 -14.74 -8.02 3.46
C ARG A 44 -15.74 -7.66 4.56
N ILE A 45 -15.34 -6.92 5.59
CA ILE A 45 -16.22 -6.54 6.71
C ILE A 45 -16.75 -5.10 6.58
N VAL A 46 -16.04 -4.23 5.86
CA VAL A 46 -16.42 -2.83 5.64
C VAL A 46 -17.06 -2.68 4.24
N PRO A 47 -18.37 -2.38 4.15
CA PRO A 47 -19.05 -2.27 2.85
C PRO A 47 -18.42 -1.26 1.89
N GLY A 48 -17.95 -0.11 2.41
CA GLY A 48 -17.31 0.93 1.61
C GLY A 48 -15.94 0.56 1.03
N HIS A 49 -15.39 -0.60 1.41
CA HIS A 49 -14.05 -1.08 1.03
C HIS A 49 -14.10 -2.39 0.25
N TYR A 50 -15.28 -2.99 0.09
CA TYR A 50 -15.46 -4.34 -0.43
C TYR A 50 -14.91 -4.53 -1.85
N ASN A 51 -14.99 -3.48 -2.68
CA ASN A 51 -14.58 -3.49 -4.09
C ASN A 51 -13.15 -2.94 -4.32
N LEU A 52 -12.42 -2.59 -3.27
CA LEU A 52 -11.08 -2.01 -3.42
C LEU A 52 -10.03 -3.01 -3.94
N ASP A 53 -10.28 -4.32 -3.86
CA ASP A 53 -9.47 -5.35 -4.53
C ASP A 53 -9.56 -5.20 -6.06
N LEU A 54 -10.77 -5.06 -6.59
CA LEU A 54 -11.01 -4.82 -8.01
C LEU A 54 -10.40 -3.50 -8.47
N VAL A 55 -10.55 -2.43 -7.68
CA VAL A 55 -9.92 -1.13 -7.98
C VAL A 55 -8.41 -1.26 -8.00
N SER A 56 -7.82 -1.95 -7.02
CA SER A 56 -6.38 -2.20 -6.96
C SER A 56 -5.87 -2.90 -8.21
N ASP A 57 -6.60 -3.87 -8.75
CA ASP A 57 -6.20 -4.55 -9.99
C ASP A 57 -6.14 -3.61 -11.21
N TYR A 58 -7.04 -2.63 -11.31
CA TYR A 58 -6.95 -1.59 -12.34
C TYR A 58 -5.79 -0.63 -12.09
N VAL A 59 -5.52 -0.25 -10.83
CA VAL A 59 -4.36 0.58 -10.47
C VAL A 59 -3.05 -0.11 -10.84
N LYS A 60 -2.91 -1.41 -10.53
CA LYS A 60 -1.74 -2.21 -10.91
C LYS A 60 -1.53 -2.23 -12.42
N GLN A 61 -2.61 -2.29 -13.21
CA GLN A 61 -2.51 -2.22 -14.68
C GLN A 61 -2.02 -0.84 -15.13
N GLY A 62 -2.58 0.24 -14.59
CA GLY A 62 -2.15 1.60 -14.90
C GLY A 62 -0.69 1.87 -14.57
N ILE A 63 -0.22 1.39 -13.41
CA ILE A 63 1.19 1.51 -13.00
C ILE A 63 2.11 0.80 -14.00
N ARG A 64 1.78 -0.43 -14.40
CA ARG A 64 2.57 -1.18 -15.40
C ARG A 64 2.58 -0.48 -16.75
N GLN A 65 1.44 0.03 -17.21
CA GLN A 65 1.35 0.81 -18.45
C GLN A 65 2.19 2.09 -18.39
N GLY A 66 2.30 2.70 -17.21
CA GLY A 66 3.18 3.84 -16.95
C GLY A 66 4.66 3.51 -16.76
N GLY A 67 5.06 2.23 -16.90
CA GLY A 67 6.45 1.79 -16.75
C GLY A 67 6.91 1.67 -15.29
N GLY A 68 5.99 1.60 -14.33
CA GLY A 68 6.29 1.31 -12.92
C GLY A 68 6.02 -0.13 -12.54
N THR A 69 6.54 -0.53 -11.39
CA THR A 69 6.33 -1.86 -10.80
C THR A 69 5.39 -1.73 -9.61
N PRO A 70 4.15 -2.23 -9.69
CA PRO A 70 3.19 -2.11 -8.60
C PRO A 70 3.50 -3.09 -7.48
N ILE A 71 3.47 -2.61 -6.23
CA ILE A 71 3.59 -3.42 -5.02
C ILE A 71 2.42 -3.07 -4.10
N GLU A 72 1.49 -4.00 -3.95
CA GLU A 72 0.33 -3.80 -3.07
C GLU A 72 0.63 -4.28 -1.65
N PHE A 73 0.18 -3.50 -0.66
CA PHE A 73 0.13 -3.89 0.73
C PHE A 73 -1.18 -3.44 1.38
N GLY A 74 -1.59 -4.15 2.43
CA GLY A 74 -2.82 -3.87 3.15
C GLY A 74 -2.62 -2.85 4.27
N THR A 75 -3.67 -2.09 4.59
CA THR A 75 -3.80 -1.34 5.84
C THR A 75 -5.13 -1.64 6.52
N ILE A 76 -5.24 -1.36 7.82
CA ILE A 76 -6.48 -1.58 8.57
C ILE A 76 -7.59 -0.64 8.09
N ALA A 77 -8.83 -1.08 8.19
CA ALA A 77 -9.99 -0.22 8.02
C ALA A 77 -11.17 -0.73 8.85
N ALA A 78 -11.62 0.11 9.76
CA ALA A 78 -12.83 -0.10 10.55
C ALA A 78 -13.97 0.77 10.00
N CYS A 79 -15.21 0.32 10.19
CA CYS A 79 -16.39 1.05 9.72
C CYS A 79 -17.06 1.80 10.88
N ASP A 80 -17.06 3.13 10.83
CA ASP A 80 -17.80 3.99 11.78
C ASP A 80 -19.27 3.55 11.90
N GLY A 81 -19.92 3.25 10.77
CA GLY A 81 -21.33 2.85 10.75
C GLY A 81 -21.62 1.51 11.43
N ILE A 82 -20.69 0.56 11.38
CA ILE A 82 -20.84 -0.72 12.10
C ILE A 82 -20.54 -0.54 13.59
N ALA A 83 -19.53 0.26 13.93
CA ALA A 83 -19.10 0.48 15.31
C ALA A 83 -20.04 1.39 16.12
N GLN A 84 -20.98 2.07 15.46
CA GLN A 84 -21.86 3.05 16.08
C GLN A 84 -22.78 2.40 17.12
N GLY A 85 -22.84 2.98 18.31
CA GLY A 85 -23.78 2.57 19.37
C GLY A 85 -23.31 1.44 20.28
N HIS A 86 -22.05 1.02 20.19
CA HIS A 86 -21.43 0.07 21.13
C HIS A 86 -19.94 0.38 21.34
N ASP A 87 -19.27 -0.42 22.18
CA ASP A 87 -17.87 -0.21 22.60
C ASP A 87 -16.85 -0.15 21.44
N GLY A 88 -17.24 -0.60 20.24
CA GLY A 88 -16.40 -0.54 19.04
C GLY A 88 -16.09 0.90 18.64
N MET A 89 -16.96 1.86 18.93
CA MET A 89 -16.76 3.27 18.57
C MET A 89 -15.50 3.87 19.21
N HIS A 90 -15.05 3.33 20.35
CA HIS A 90 -13.82 3.75 21.02
C HIS A 90 -12.55 3.48 20.19
N PHE A 91 -12.64 2.57 19.20
CA PHE A 91 -11.51 2.18 18.36
C PHE A 91 -11.47 2.89 17.01
N ILE A 92 -12.52 3.64 16.65
CA ILE A 92 -12.64 4.25 15.32
C ILE A 92 -11.64 5.40 15.12
N LEU A 93 -11.72 6.46 15.92
CA LEU A 93 -10.86 7.64 15.72
C LEU A 93 -9.36 7.31 15.84
N PRO A 94 -8.89 6.49 16.82
CA PRO A 94 -7.49 6.12 16.92
C PRO A 94 -6.94 5.37 15.69
N THR A 95 -7.78 4.69 14.90
CA THR A 95 -7.31 4.00 13.69
C THR A 95 -6.77 4.96 12.63
N ARG A 96 -7.19 6.23 12.62
CA ARG A 96 -6.65 7.23 11.68
C ARG A 96 -5.13 7.35 11.80
N ASP A 97 -4.64 7.52 13.02
CA ASP A 97 -3.20 7.71 13.27
C ASP A 97 -2.44 6.39 13.06
N LEU A 98 -3.08 5.25 13.33
CA LEU A 98 -2.51 3.93 13.02
C LEU A 98 -2.34 3.72 11.51
N ILE A 99 -3.32 4.12 10.70
CA ILE A 99 -3.26 4.02 9.22
C ILE A 99 -2.13 4.91 8.67
N ALA A 100 -2.02 6.15 9.17
CA ALA A 100 -0.94 7.06 8.78
C ALA A 100 0.43 6.45 9.08
N ASN A 101 0.61 5.91 10.30
CA ASN A 101 1.86 5.26 10.69
C ASN A 101 2.14 4.00 9.87
N ASP A 102 1.13 3.18 9.60
CA ASP A 102 1.27 1.95 8.82
C ASP A 102 1.74 2.24 7.38
N VAL A 103 1.10 3.21 6.71
CA VAL A 103 1.51 3.66 5.37
C VAL A 103 2.92 4.24 5.39
N GLU A 104 3.23 5.13 6.35
CA GLU A 104 4.57 5.72 6.47
C GLU A 104 5.64 4.64 6.66
N MET A 105 5.43 3.72 7.61
CA MET A 105 6.37 2.65 7.91
C MET A 105 6.62 1.76 6.70
N MET A 106 5.57 1.37 5.97
CA MET A 106 5.68 0.55 4.77
C MET A 106 6.45 1.26 3.65
N VAL A 107 6.14 2.53 3.39
CA VAL A 107 6.83 3.33 2.37
C VAL A 107 8.30 3.55 2.70
N GLN A 108 8.62 3.87 3.96
CA GLN A 108 9.99 4.12 4.39
C GLN A 108 10.82 2.84 4.44
N ALA A 109 10.28 1.74 4.98
CA ALA A 109 10.99 0.47 5.12
C ALA A 109 11.30 -0.16 3.76
N HIS A 110 10.35 -0.12 2.81
CA HIS A 110 10.51 -0.68 1.47
C HIS A 110 11.09 0.31 0.45
N ARG A 111 11.44 1.53 0.89
CA ARG A 111 12.01 2.59 0.04
C ARG A 111 11.19 2.82 -1.25
N LEU A 112 9.87 2.80 -1.14
CA LEU A 112 8.98 2.95 -2.30
C LEU A 112 9.18 4.33 -2.94
N ASP A 113 9.03 4.40 -4.26
CA ASP A 113 9.30 5.61 -5.05
C ASP A 113 8.10 6.56 -5.07
N ALA A 114 6.90 5.98 -5.05
CA ALA A 114 5.64 6.66 -4.89
C ALA A 114 4.62 5.70 -4.27
N VAL A 115 3.47 6.23 -3.86
CA VAL A 115 2.37 5.45 -3.30
C VAL A 115 1.04 5.91 -3.89
N VAL A 116 0.17 4.96 -4.21
CA VAL A 116 -1.25 5.16 -4.48
C VAL A 116 -2.02 4.73 -3.23
N LEU A 117 -2.91 5.59 -2.77
CA LEU A 117 -3.67 5.40 -1.54
C LEU A 117 -5.11 5.00 -1.89
N LEU A 118 -5.49 3.77 -1.57
CA LEU A 118 -6.83 3.23 -1.81
C LEU A 118 -7.59 3.13 -0.48
N GLY A 119 -8.19 4.26 -0.14
CA GLY A 119 -8.98 4.48 1.06
C GLY A 119 -10.41 4.89 0.74
N SER A 120 -11.34 4.43 1.56
CA SER A 120 -12.74 4.87 1.60
C SER A 120 -13.10 5.14 3.07
N CYS A 121 -14.26 5.72 3.36
CA CYS A 121 -14.71 6.04 4.72
C CYS A 121 -13.91 7.11 5.51
N ASP A 122 -14.56 7.61 6.56
CA ASP A 122 -14.23 8.84 7.30
C ASP A 122 -12.82 8.85 7.88
N LYS A 123 -12.41 7.83 8.65
CA LYS A 123 -11.10 7.84 9.34
C LYS A 123 -9.93 7.35 8.48
N ILE A 124 -10.21 6.62 7.41
CA ILE A 124 -9.16 6.05 6.55
C ILE A 124 -8.64 7.10 5.57
N VAL A 125 -9.51 7.86 4.91
CA VAL A 125 -9.09 8.92 3.97
C VAL A 125 -8.10 9.91 4.60
N PRO A 126 -8.37 10.55 5.76
CA PRO A 126 -7.42 11.44 6.41
C PRO A 126 -6.24 10.71 7.08
N GLY A 127 -6.32 9.39 7.29
CA GLY A 127 -5.16 8.60 7.71
C GLY A 127 -4.19 8.33 6.57
N MET A 128 -4.68 8.33 5.33
CA MET A 128 -3.86 8.11 4.14
C MET A 128 -3.27 9.40 3.55
N LEU A 129 -3.97 10.53 3.67
CA LEU A 129 -3.56 11.85 3.15
C LEU A 129 -2.48 12.52 4.01
#